data_AF-A0A3B0YTX8-F1
#
_entry.id   AF-A0A3B0YTX8-F1
#
_cell.length_a   1.000
_cell.length_b   1.000
_cell.length_c   1.000
_cell.angle_alpha   90.00
_cell.angle_beta   90.00
_cell.angle_gamma   90.00
#
_symmetry.space_group_name_H-M   'P 1'
#
loop_
_entity.id
_entity.type
_entity.pdbx_description
1 polymer ?
#
loop_
_entity_poly.entity_id
_entity_poly.type
_entity_poly.pdbx_seq_one_letter_code
_entity_poly.pdbx_strand_id
1 'polypeptide(L)'
;MINQDQQSQLKLLIAKGKEQGFLTYSEVNDHLPNEIVDPEQIEDIISMINDMGIQVHETAPDADALILSSETTTTDEDAVEEAAAALATVDSEFGRTTDPVRMYMREMGTVELLTREGEIEIAKRIEDGLAQVYSALASYPASTTLLLREFGRVMEGEARLADLFSTFIDPNAVEAPIPTPASRQAEAERKANGD
;
A
#
# COMPACT_ATOMS: atom_id res chain seq x y z
N MET A 1 -4.42 -21.27 9.87
CA MET A 1 -5.72 -21.92 10.18
C MET A 1 -6.85 -21.35 9.34
N ILE A 2 -6.89 -20.02 9.12
CA ILE A 2 -7.90 -19.33 8.26
C ILE A 2 -7.94 -19.85 6.81
N ASN A 3 -6.78 -20.17 6.22
CA ASN A 3 -6.67 -20.57 4.82
C ASN A 3 -7.23 -21.97 4.49
N GLN A 4 -7.35 -22.88 5.49
CA GLN A 4 -7.93 -24.21 5.27
C GLN A 4 -9.46 -24.20 5.21
N ASP A 5 -10.10 -23.32 5.98
CA ASP A 5 -11.56 -23.18 5.98
C ASP A 5 -12.04 -22.54 4.66
N GLN A 6 -11.28 -21.58 4.11
CA GLN A 6 -11.54 -20.95 2.81
C GLN A 6 -11.53 -21.96 1.66
N GLN A 7 -10.50 -22.82 1.60
CA GLN A 7 -10.41 -23.88 0.60
C GLN A 7 -11.54 -24.92 0.72
N SER A 8 -12.01 -25.17 1.94
CA SER A 8 -13.14 -26.08 2.18
C SER A 8 -14.46 -25.51 1.66
N GLN A 9 -14.72 -24.21 1.90
CA GLN A 9 -15.94 -23.55 1.46
C GLN A 9 -16.03 -23.40 -0.07
N LEU A 10 -14.93 -23.02 -0.73
CA LEU A 10 -14.90 -22.96 -2.20
C LEU A 10 -15.09 -24.34 -2.84
N LYS A 11 -14.48 -25.39 -2.28
CA LYS A 11 -14.68 -26.77 -2.76
C LYS A 11 -16.14 -27.22 -2.64
N LEU A 12 -16.79 -26.90 -1.53
CA LEU A 12 -18.22 -27.17 -1.32
C LEU A 12 -19.10 -26.44 -2.36
N LEU A 13 -18.76 -25.19 -2.67
CA LEU A 13 -19.46 -24.40 -3.67
C LEU A 13 -19.34 -25.02 -5.07
N ILE A 14 -18.12 -25.40 -5.48
CA ILE A 14 -17.86 -26.01 -6.79
C ILE A 14 -18.57 -27.37 -6.89
N ALA A 15 -18.55 -28.18 -5.84
CA ALA A 15 -19.26 -29.46 -5.82
C ALA A 15 -20.77 -29.27 -6.02
N LYS A 16 -21.38 -28.29 -5.34
CA LYS A 16 -22.80 -27.95 -5.48
C LYS A 16 -23.12 -27.42 -6.88
N GLY A 17 -22.30 -26.51 -7.40
CA GLY A 17 -22.47 -25.94 -8.75
C GLY A 17 -22.34 -26.98 -9.86
N LYS A 18 -21.46 -27.99 -9.69
CA LYS A 18 -21.29 -29.09 -10.63
C LYS A 18 -22.43 -30.11 -10.58
N GLU A 19 -23.03 -30.34 -9.40
CA GLU A 19 -24.22 -31.19 -9.25
C GLU A 19 -25.48 -30.53 -9.86
N GLN A 20 -25.62 -29.22 -9.66
CA GLN A 20 -26.79 -28.46 -10.12
C GLN A 20 -26.66 -27.95 -11.57
N GLY A 21 -25.43 -27.86 -12.09
CA GLY A 21 -25.13 -27.30 -13.41
C GLY A 21 -25.20 -25.77 -13.49
N PHE A 22 -25.57 -25.11 -12.38
CA PHE A 22 -25.63 -23.65 -12.28
C PHE A 22 -25.29 -23.18 -10.85
N LEU A 23 -24.91 -21.92 -10.75
CA LEU A 23 -24.69 -21.19 -9.49
C LEU A 23 -25.33 -19.81 -9.58
N THR A 24 -25.79 -19.26 -8.46
CA THR A 24 -26.31 -17.89 -8.43
C THR A 24 -25.27 -16.89 -7.92
N TYR A 25 -25.36 -15.63 -8.36
CA TYR A 25 -24.48 -14.56 -7.86
C TYR A 25 -24.52 -14.42 -6.34
N SER A 26 -25.69 -14.60 -5.73
CA SER A 26 -25.86 -14.57 -4.27
C SER A 26 -25.10 -15.72 -3.59
N GLU A 27 -25.16 -16.94 -4.13
CA GLU A 27 -24.44 -18.07 -3.57
C GLU A 27 -22.93 -17.92 -3.71
N VAL A 28 -22.44 -17.39 -4.83
CA VAL A 28 -21.02 -17.10 -5.01
C VAL A 28 -20.56 -16.04 -3.99
N ASN A 29 -21.32 -14.97 -3.83
CA ASN A 29 -21.01 -13.88 -2.90
C ASN A 29 -21.08 -14.31 -1.41
N ASP A 30 -22.01 -15.18 -1.03
CA ASP A 30 -22.17 -15.66 0.35
C ASP A 30 -21.05 -16.62 0.79
N HIS A 31 -20.41 -17.28 -0.18
CA HIS A 31 -19.30 -18.20 0.05
C HIS A 31 -17.92 -17.57 -0.21
N LEU A 32 -17.89 -16.30 -0.62
CA LEU A 32 -16.67 -15.50 -0.75
C LEU A 32 -16.30 -14.84 0.59
N PRO A 33 -15.01 -14.80 0.96
CA PRO A 33 -14.57 -14.08 2.15
C PRO A 33 -14.90 -12.59 2.07
N ASN A 34 -15.22 -11.96 3.21
CA ASN A 34 -15.40 -10.50 3.32
C ASN A 34 -14.15 -9.67 2.95
N GLU A 35 -13.02 -10.32 2.66
CA GLU A 35 -11.78 -9.70 2.19
C GLU A 35 -11.82 -9.43 0.67
N ILE A 36 -12.64 -10.19 -0.07
CA ILE A 36 -12.88 -10.01 -1.51
C ILE A 36 -14.16 -9.19 -1.67
N VAL A 37 -14.02 -7.87 -1.62
CA VAL A 37 -15.15 -6.92 -1.77
C VAL A 37 -15.11 -6.21 -3.13
N ASP A 38 -14.07 -6.48 -3.93
CA ASP A 38 -13.85 -5.79 -5.18
C ASP A 38 -14.68 -6.40 -6.32
N PRO A 39 -15.52 -5.60 -7.01
CA PRO A 39 -16.32 -6.09 -8.14
C PRO A 39 -15.49 -6.76 -9.24
N GLU A 40 -14.28 -6.26 -9.52
CA GLU A 40 -13.38 -6.84 -10.54
C GLU A 40 -12.88 -8.23 -10.14
N GLN A 41 -12.53 -8.44 -8.87
CA GLN A 41 -12.10 -9.75 -8.39
C GLN A 41 -13.26 -10.75 -8.39
N ILE A 42 -14.47 -10.28 -8.11
CA ILE A 42 -15.69 -11.09 -8.20
C ILE A 42 -15.94 -11.52 -9.65
N GLU A 43 -15.77 -10.60 -10.63
CA GLU A 43 -15.86 -10.92 -12.06
C GLU A 43 -14.83 -11.95 -12.50
N ASP A 44 -13.57 -11.85 -12.04
CA ASP A 44 -12.51 -12.82 -12.33
C ASP A 44 -12.86 -14.22 -11.79
N ILE A 45 -13.44 -14.29 -10.58
CA ILE A 45 -13.89 -15.54 -9.97
C ILE A 45 -15.06 -16.14 -10.75
N ILE A 46 -16.00 -15.33 -11.20
CA ILE A 46 -17.11 -15.77 -12.05
C ILE A 46 -16.60 -16.29 -13.39
N SER A 47 -15.60 -15.65 -13.99
CA SER A 47 -14.97 -16.13 -15.22
C SER A 47 -14.32 -17.50 -15.00
N MET A 48 -13.58 -17.69 -13.90
CA MET A 48 -12.97 -18.98 -13.55
C MET A 48 -14.00 -20.09 -13.34
N ILE A 49 -15.14 -19.79 -12.69
CA ILE A 49 -16.22 -20.76 -12.47
C ILE A 49 -16.89 -21.15 -13.81
N ASN A 50 -17.08 -20.20 -14.72
CA ASN A 50 -17.60 -20.47 -16.06
C ASN A 50 -16.64 -21.34 -16.90
N ASP A 51 -15.32 -21.11 -16.79
CA ASP A 51 -14.30 -21.94 -17.46
C ASP A 51 -14.30 -23.39 -16.95
N MET A 52 -14.76 -23.62 -15.71
CA MET A 52 -14.97 -24.95 -15.12
C MET A 52 -16.30 -25.61 -15.55
N GLY A 53 -17.08 -24.95 -16.43
CA GLY A 53 -18.31 -25.48 -17.00
C GLY A 53 -19.56 -25.28 -16.15
N ILE A 54 -19.51 -24.42 -15.12
CA ILE A 54 -20.67 -24.10 -14.26
C ILE A 54 -21.19 -22.72 -14.65
N GLN A 55 -22.45 -22.62 -15.07
CA GLN A 55 -23.03 -21.33 -15.46
C GLN A 55 -23.47 -20.51 -14.24
N VAL A 56 -22.99 -19.27 -14.14
CA VAL A 56 -23.43 -18.34 -13.09
C VAL A 56 -24.57 -17.45 -13.59
N HIS A 57 -25.74 -17.53 -12.93
CA HIS A 57 -26.95 -16.77 -13.27
C HIS A 57 -27.34 -15.78 -12.17
N GLU A 58 -27.93 -14.62 -12.51
CA GLU A 58 -28.45 -13.67 -11.51
C GLU A 58 -29.64 -14.23 -10.71
N THR A 59 -30.47 -15.05 -11.34
CA THR A 59 -31.62 -15.70 -10.73
C THR A 59 -31.64 -17.17 -11.15
N ALA A 60 -31.99 -18.06 -10.21
CA ALA A 60 -32.09 -19.49 -10.49
C ALA A 60 -32.99 -19.75 -11.71
N PRO A 61 -32.49 -20.44 -12.75
CA PRO A 61 -33.29 -20.73 -13.94
C PRO A 61 -34.45 -21.68 -13.60
N ASP A 62 -35.59 -21.49 -14.29
CA ASP A 62 -36.75 -22.38 -14.18
C ASP A 62 -36.40 -23.82 -14.60
N ALA A 63 -37.04 -24.81 -13.96
CA ALA A 63 -36.76 -26.23 -14.14
C ALA A 63 -36.85 -26.70 -15.62
N ASP A 64 -37.63 -26.02 -16.45
CA ASP A 64 -37.76 -26.33 -17.88
C ASP A 64 -36.53 -25.89 -18.71
N ALA A 65 -35.75 -24.91 -18.26
CA ALA A 65 -34.54 -24.45 -18.94
C ALA A 65 -33.34 -25.37 -18.68
N LEU A 66 -33.27 -25.98 -17.48
CA LEU A 66 -32.20 -26.88 -17.06
C LEU A 66 -32.19 -28.22 -17.82
N ILE A 67 -33.35 -28.66 -18.30
CA ILE A 67 -33.51 -29.92 -19.05
C ILE A 67 -32.99 -29.77 -20.49
N LEU A 68 -32.98 -28.55 -21.05
CA LEU A 68 -32.52 -28.29 -22.41
C LEU A 68 -31.00 -28.12 -22.49
N SER A 69 -30.34 -27.80 -21.37
CA SER A 69 -28.90 -27.58 -21.25
C SER A 69 -28.14 -28.77 -20.66
N SER A 70 -28.81 -29.89 -20.34
CA SER A 70 -28.18 -31.07 -19.76
C SER A 70 -27.38 -31.86 -20.79
N GLU A 71 -26.27 -31.30 -21.25
CA GLU A 71 -25.19 -32.08 -21.81
C GLU A 71 -24.42 -32.68 -20.62
N THR A 72 -24.71 -33.95 -20.35
CA THR A 72 -24.08 -34.78 -19.31
C THR A 72 -22.56 -34.68 -19.41
N THR A 73 -21.97 -33.79 -18.61
CA THR A 73 -20.53 -33.73 -18.43
C THR A 73 -20.19 -34.65 -17.27
N THR A 74 -19.58 -35.78 -17.60
CA THR A 74 -19.16 -36.82 -16.66
C THR A 74 -18.37 -36.23 -15.49
N THR A 75 -18.72 -36.65 -14.28
CA THR A 75 -18.04 -36.32 -13.03
C THR A 75 -16.62 -36.90 -13.07
N ASP A 76 -15.68 -36.13 -13.62
CA ASP A 76 -14.25 -36.42 -13.49
C ASP A 76 -13.76 -35.79 -12.18
N GLU A 77 -13.39 -36.63 -11.21
CA GLU A 77 -12.83 -36.25 -9.91
C GLU A 77 -11.44 -35.60 -10.07
N ASP A 78 -10.68 -35.99 -11.09
CA ASP A 78 -9.34 -35.44 -11.38
C ASP A 78 -9.39 -33.95 -11.78
N ALA A 79 -10.44 -33.55 -12.52
CA ALA A 79 -10.65 -32.15 -12.90
C ALA A 79 -11.01 -31.24 -11.71
N VAL A 80 -11.59 -31.80 -10.64
CA VAL A 80 -11.95 -31.04 -9.42
C VAL A 80 -10.71 -30.77 -8.58
N GLU A 81 -9.79 -31.73 -8.52
CA GLU A 81 -8.52 -31.56 -7.79
C GLU A 81 -7.58 -30.59 -8.51
N GLU A 82 -7.54 -30.64 -9.85
CA GLU A 82 -6.76 -29.71 -10.67
C GLU A 82 -7.31 -28.27 -10.61
N ALA A 83 -8.64 -28.10 -10.64
CA ALA A 83 -9.29 -26.80 -10.47
C ALA A 83 -9.06 -26.19 -9.08
N ALA A 84 -9.12 -27.01 -8.02
CA ALA A 84 -8.85 -26.56 -6.67
C ALA A 84 -7.37 -26.19 -6.47
N ALA A 85 -6.44 -26.90 -7.12
CA ALA A 85 -5.02 -26.56 -7.11
C ALA A 85 -4.74 -25.24 -7.87
N ALA A 86 -5.41 -25.02 -9.00
CA ALA A 86 -5.30 -23.76 -9.75
C ALA A 86 -5.79 -22.57 -8.91
N LEU A 87 -6.99 -22.64 -8.32
CA LEU A 87 -7.51 -21.58 -7.44
C LEU A 87 -6.62 -21.30 -6.22
N ALA A 88 -5.99 -22.32 -5.63
CA ALA A 88 -5.07 -22.16 -4.52
C ALA A 88 -3.78 -21.42 -4.89
N THR A 89 -3.34 -21.49 -6.16
CA THR A 89 -2.19 -20.71 -6.64
C THR A 89 -2.55 -19.24 -6.90
N VAL A 90 -3.80 -18.96 -7.26
CA VAL A 90 -4.31 -17.60 -7.53
C VAL A 90 -4.50 -16.80 -6.23
N ASP A 91 -4.59 -17.43 -5.05
CA ASP A 91 -4.59 -16.74 -3.74
C ASP A 91 -3.34 -15.85 -3.53
N SER A 92 -2.22 -16.18 -4.19
CA SER A 92 -1.03 -15.32 -4.22
C SER A 92 -1.12 -14.14 -5.21
N GLU A 93 -2.07 -14.20 -6.14
CA GLU A 93 -2.24 -13.28 -7.27
C GLU A 93 -3.47 -12.38 -7.12
N PHE A 94 -4.45 -12.77 -6.30
CA PHE A 94 -5.63 -11.96 -5.93
C PHE A 94 -5.27 -10.63 -5.27
N GLY A 95 -4.06 -10.48 -4.73
CA GLY A 95 -3.56 -9.20 -4.22
C GLY A 95 -3.03 -8.22 -5.28
N ARG A 96 -2.93 -8.61 -6.56
CA ARG A 96 -2.38 -7.74 -7.63
C ARG A 96 -3.49 -6.97 -8.31
N THR A 97 -4.01 -5.95 -7.61
CA THR A 97 -4.77 -4.91 -8.30
C THR A 97 -3.93 -4.30 -9.42
N THR A 98 -4.53 -4.11 -10.59
CA THR A 98 -3.93 -3.39 -11.71
C THR A 98 -4.10 -1.88 -11.59
N ASP A 99 -4.84 -1.39 -10.58
CA ASP A 99 -5.05 0.02 -10.32
C ASP A 99 -3.79 0.67 -9.69
N PRO A 100 -3.14 1.62 -10.38
CA PRO A 100 -1.97 2.33 -9.86
C PRO A 100 -2.22 3.07 -8.55
N VAL A 101 -3.44 3.57 -8.33
CA VAL A 101 -3.79 4.32 -7.11
C VAL A 101 -3.86 3.37 -5.94
N ARG A 102 -4.52 2.22 -6.10
CA ARG A 102 -4.60 1.19 -5.07
C ARG A 102 -3.25 0.55 -4.78
N MET A 103 -2.41 0.37 -5.81
CA MET A 103 -1.01 -0.04 -5.64
C MET A 103 -0.25 0.94 -4.74
N TYR A 104 -0.37 2.25 -5.00
CA TYR A 104 0.25 3.28 -4.16
C TYR A 104 -0.30 3.29 -2.73
N MET A 105 -1.62 3.23 -2.53
CA MET A 105 -2.21 3.26 -1.19
C MET A 105 -1.80 2.05 -0.36
N ARG A 106 -1.70 0.86 -0.99
CA ARG A 106 -1.19 -0.33 -0.31
C ARG A 106 0.26 -0.14 0.10
N GLU A 107 1.11 0.32 -0.81
CA GLU A 107 2.54 0.51 -0.54
C GLU A 107 2.79 1.62 0.50
N MET A 108 2.09 2.75 0.40
CA MET A 108 2.12 3.82 1.39
C MET A 108 1.64 3.34 2.76
N GLY A 109 0.61 2.47 2.81
CA GLY A 109 0.08 1.90 4.05
C GLY A 109 0.97 0.84 4.72
N THR A 110 2.00 0.33 4.03
CA THR A 110 2.99 -0.57 4.67
C THR A 110 3.95 0.15 5.60
N VAL A 111 4.09 1.47 5.45
CA VAL A 111 4.99 2.28 6.26
C VAL A 111 4.21 2.86 7.44
N GLU A 112 4.68 2.56 8.65
CA GLU A 112 4.06 3.07 9.87
C GLU A 112 4.19 4.60 9.99
N LEU A 113 3.21 5.23 10.63
CA LEU A 113 3.26 6.66 10.91
C LEU A 113 4.35 6.97 11.94
N LEU A 114 5.05 8.09 11.72
CA LEU A 114 6.09 8.55 12.64
C LEU A 114 5.50 9.09 13.94
N THR A 115 6.17 8.78 15.06
CA THR A 115 5.96 9.50 16.32
C THR A 115 6.76 10.79 16.31
N ARG A 116 6.40 11.75 17.16
CA ARG A 116 7.17 13.00 17.31
C ARG A 116 8.64 12.74 17.63
N GLU A 117 8.91 11.77 18.50
CA GLU A 117 10.26 11.38 18.86
C GLU A 117 11.02 10.80 17.65
N GLY A 118 10.34 10.01 16.80
CA GLY A 118 10.88 9.51 15.54
C GLY A 118 11.16 10.60 14.51
N GLU A 119 10.28 11.61 14.39
CA GLU A 119 10.51 12.78 13.54
C GLU A 119 11.76 13.55 13.97
N ILE A 120 11.94 13.76 15.29
CA ILE A 120 13.11 14.45 15.86
C ILE A 120 14.39 13.64 15.59
N GLU A 121 14.35 12.31 15.72
CA GLU A 121 15.51 11.45 15.44
C GLU A 121 15.91 11.54 13.96
N ILE A 122 14.93 11.49 13.06
CA ILE A 122 15.18 11.64 11.62
C ILE A 122 15.78 13.03 11.32
N ALA A 123 15.25 14.09 11.92
CA ALA A 123 15.78 15.44 11.75
C ALA A 123 17.26 15.53 12.17
N LYS A 124 17.59 15.03 13.36
CA LYS A 124 18.99 14.98 13.85
C LYS A 124 19.90 14.19 12.91
N ARG A 125 19.43 13.04 12.43
CA ARG A 125 20.19 12.21 11.48
C ARG A 125 20.46 12.94 10.16
N ILE A 126 19.50 13.73 9.68
CA ILE A 126 19.66 14.58 8.49
C ILE A 126 20.69 15.68 8.76
N GLU A 127 20.61 16.36 9.90
CA GLU A 127 21.57 17.40 10.31
C GLU A 127 22.99 16.85 10.43
N ASP A 128 23.16 15.70 11.09
CA ASP A 128 24.45 15.02 11.22
C ASP A 128 25.03 14.62 9.85
N GLY A 129 24.20 14.09 8.95
CA GLY A 129 24.62 13.75 7.60
C GLY A 129 25.06 14.97 6.80
N LEU A 130 24.34 16.08 6.93
CA LEU A 130 24.67 17.34 6.28
C LEU A 130 25.95 17.96 6.85
N ALA A 131 26.17 17.87 8.16
CA ALA A 131 27.43 18.28 8.81
C ALA A 131 28.64 17.47 8.29
N GLN A 132 28.46 16.15 8.06
CA GLN A 132 29.50 15.31 7.46
C GLN A 132 29.82 15.76 6.03
N VAL A 133 28.81 16.05 5.22
CA VAL A 133 28.99 16.58 3.86
C VAL A 133 29.73 17.91 3.87
N TYR A 134 29.37 18.83 4.76
CA TYR A 134 30.06 20.11 4.91
C TYR A 134 31.53 19.95 5.31
N SER A 135 31.83 19.06 6.25
CA SER A 135 33.21 18.75 6.65
C SER A 135 34.04 18.20 5.49
N ALA A 136 33.45 17.29 4.70
CA ALA A 136 34.09 16.74 3.51
C ALA A 136 34.34 17.82 2.44
N LEU A 137 33.36 18.68 2.17
CA LEU A 137 33.49 19.79 1.23
C LEU A 137 34.54 20.82 1.68
N ALA A 138 34.57 21.15 2.97
CA ALA A 138 35.55 22.07 3.54
C ALA A 138 36.99 21.53 3.46
N SER A 139 37.14 20.21 3.57
CA SER A 139 38.43 19.52 3.46
C SER A 139 38.90 19.33 2.02
N TYR A 140 38.02 19.52 1.02
CA TYR A 140 38.36 19.35 -0.38
C TYR A 140 38.96 20.64 -0.99
N PRO A 141 40.23 20.62 -1.45
CA PRO A 141 40.94 21.84 -1.86
C PRO A 141 40.29 22.60 -3.04
N ALA A 142 39.61 21.91 -3.96
CA ALA A 142 38.98 22.59 -5.08
C ALA A 142 37.74 23.40 -4.64
N SER A 143 37.01 22.92 -3.64
CA SER A 143 35.86 23.64 -3.06
C SER A 143 36.30 24.97 -2.44
N THR A 144 37.38 24.95 -1.65
CA THR A 144 37.90 26.15 -0.99
C THR A 144 38.48 27.13 -2.01
N THR A 145 39.18 26.63 -3.04
CA THR A 145 39.69 27.46 -4.14
C THR A 145 38.56 28.15 -4.90
N LEU A 146 37.49 27.42 -5.21
CA LEU A 146 36.30 27.96 -5.87
C LEU A 146 35.64 29.05 -5.01
N LEU A 147 35.44 28.78 -3.73
CA LEU A 147 34.83 29.74 -2.80
C LEU A 147 35.64 31.04 -2.70
N LEU A 148 36.96 30.93 -2.57
CA LEU A 148 37.86 32.09 -2.53
C LEU A 148 37.83 32.89 -3.83
N ARG A 149 37.72 32.23 -4.98
CA ARG A 149 37.61 32.90 -6.27
C ARG A 149 36.32 33.72 -6.38
N GLU A 150 35.18 33.13 -6.01
CA GLU A 150 33.90 33.86 -6.04
C GLU A 150 33.90 34.99 -5.00
N PHE A 151 34.52 34.80 -3.83
CA PHE A 151 34.68 35.86 -2.85
C PHE A 151 35.57 37.01 -3.37
N GLY A 152 36.61 36.72 -4.16
CA GLY A 152 37.42 37.73 -4.84
C GLY A 152 36.60 38.66 -5.74
N ARG A 153 35.66 38.10 -6.51
CA ARG A 153 34.74 38.88 -7.37
C ARG A 153 33.84 39.80 -6.56
N VAL A 154 33.41 39.39 -5.37
CA VAL A 154 32.65 40.24 -4.44
C VAL A 154 33.52 41.41 -3.95
N MET A 155 34.79 41.16 -3.61
CA MET A 155 35.73 42.21 -3.17
C MET A 155 36.06 43.23 -4.27
N GLU A 156 36.06 42.80 -5.53
CA GLU A 156 36.25 43.66 -6.71
C GLU A 156 34.97 44.43 -7.10
N GLY A 157 33.83 44.14 -6.44
CA GLY A 157 32.55 44.79 -6.70
C GLY A 157 31.78 44.20 -7.89
N GLU A 158 32.22 43.07 -8.43
CA GLU A 158 31.59 42.38 -9.56
C GLU A 158 30.36 41.53 -9.16
N ALA A 159 30.23 41.22 -7.87
CA ALA A 159 29.13 40.43 -7.31
C ALA A 159 28.74 40.96 -5.92
N ARG A 160 27.52 40.63 -5.44
CA ARG A 160 27.10 41.00 -4.09
C ARG A 160 27.38 39.87 -3.11
N LEU A 161 27.70 40.21 -1.87
CA LEU A 161 27.92 39.22 -0.81
C LEU A 161 26.68 38.33 -0.58
N ALA A 162 25.48 38.89 -0.73
CA ALA A 162 24.21 38.17 -0.60
C ALA A 162 24.00 37.11 -1.69
N ASP A 163 24.70 37.21 -2.82
CA ASP A 163 24.65 36.20 -3.89
C ASP A 163 25.51 34.96 -3.53
N LEU A 164 26.44 35.10 -2.57
CA LEU A 164 27.35 34.05 -2.14
C LEU A 164 26.96 33.44 -0.78
N PHE A 165 26.47 34.25 0.16
CA PHE A 165 26.06 33.81 1.49
C PHE A 165 24.67 34.34 1.86
N SER A 166 23.80 33.45 2.34
CA SER A 166 22.45 33.81 2.81
C SER A 166 22.38 34.07 4.32
N THR A 167 23.19 33.36 5.11
CA THR A 167 23.16 33.37 6.58
C THR A 167 24.56 33.15 7.13
N PHE A 168 24.83 33.70 8.31
CA PHE A 168 26.01 33.39 9.10
C PHE A 168 25.60 32.62 10.36
N ILE A 169 26.34 31.56 10.65
CA ILE A 169 26.17 30.80 11.89
C ILE A 169 26.93 31.55 12.98
N ASP A 170 26.22 32.06 13.99
CA ASP A 170 26.85 32.57 15.21
C ASP A 170 27.11 31.41 16.18
N PRO A 171 28.37 31.03 16.41
CA PRO A 171 28.70 29.92 17.31
C PRO A 171 28.34 30.19 18.78
N ASN A 172 28.03 31.44 19.15
CA ASN A 172 27.61 31.83 20.49
C ASN A 172 26.08 32.05 20.61
N ALA A 173 25.31 31.78 19.55
CA ALA A 173 23.86 31.89 19.63
C ALA A 173 23.32 30.86 20.63
N VAL A 174 22.45 31.32 21.53
CA VAL A 174 21.72 30.43 22.44
C VAL A 174 20.72 29.64 21.61
N GLU A 175 20.85 28.31 21.59
CA GLU A 175 19.86 27.43 20.95
C GLU A 175 18.48 27.71 21.55
N ALA A 176 17.57 28.20 20.71
CA ALA A 176 16.20 28.43 21.13
C ALA A 176 15.55 27.07 21.47
N PRO A 177 14.82 26.96 22.59
CA PRO A 177 14.12 25.73 22.90
C PRO A 177 13.12 25.42 21.79
N ILE A 178 13.08 24.15 21.38
CA ILE A 178 12.17 23.67 20.34
C ILE A 178 10.73 24.00 20.77
N PRO A 179 9.97 24.79 19.98
CA PRO A 179 8.65 25.21 20.39
C PRO A 179 7.75 24.00 20.62
N THR A 180 7.09 23.97 21.78
CA THR A 180 6.11 22.92 22.10
C THR A 180 4.89 23.11 21.17
N PRO A 181 4.45 22.08 20.44
CA PRO A 181 3.31 22.20 19.53
C PRO A 181 2.05 22.64 20.26
N ALA A 182 1.22 23.44 19.57
CA ALA A 182 0.02 24.08 20.10
C ALA A 182 -0.97 23.10 20.76
N SER A 183 -1.00 21.84 20.30
CA SER A 183 -1.86 20.78 20.87
C SER A 183 -1.50 20.45 22.33
N ARG A 184 -0.21 20.37 22.68
CA ARG A 184 0.24 20.13 24.06
C ARG A 184 0.13 21.38 24.93
N GLN A 185 0.20 22.57 24.34
CA GLN A 185 -0.07 23.82 25.07
C GLN A 185 -1.55 23.87 25.49
N ALA A 186 -2.47 23.53 24.58
CA ALA A 186 -3.89 23.46 24.86
C ALA A 186 -4.26 22.35 25.87
N GLU A 187 -3.62 21.18 25.81
CA GLU A 187 -3.81 20.12 26.81
C GLU A 187 -3.25 20.48 28.18
N ALA A 188 -2.11 21.17 28.24
CA ALA A 188 -1.54 21.66 29.49
C ALA A 188 -2.41 22.75 30.13
N GLU A 189 -2.98 23.65 29.33
CA GLU A 189 -3.93 24.67 29.80
C GLU A 189 -5.25 24.06 30.27
N ARG A 190 -5.78 23.03 29.59
CA ARG A 190 -6.97 22.30 30.05
C ARG A 190 -6.73 21.58 31.39
N LYS A 191 -5.59 20.90 31.53
CA LYS A 191 -5.21 20.25 32.79
C LYS A 191 -4.92 21.25 33.92
N ALA A 192 -4.41 22.44 33.60
CA ALA A 192 -4.20 23.51 34.57
C ALA A 192 -5.51 24.18 35.02
N ASN A 193 -6.53 24.20 34.16
CA ASN A 193 -7.84 24.79 34.44
C ASN A 193 -8.87 23.79 35.02
N GLY A 194 -8.49 22.51 35.17
CA GLY A 194 -9.26 21.54 35.96
C GLY A 194 -10.60 21.12 35.38
N ASP A 195 -10.68 20.91 34.06
CA ASP A 195 -11.81 20.30 33.35
C ASP A 195 -11.50 18.83 32.97
#